data_AF-A0AAW0MKK4-F1
#
_entry.id   AF-A0AAW0MKK4-F1
#
_cell.length_a   1.000
_cell.length_b   1.000
_cell.length_c   1.000
_cell.angle_alpha   90.00
_cell.angle_beta   90.00
_cell.angle_gamma   90.00
#
_symmetry.space_group_name_H-M   'P 1'
#
loop_
_entity.id
_entity.type
_entity.pdbx_description
1 polymer ?
#
loop_
_entity_poly.entity_id
_entity_poly.type
_entity_poly.pdbx_seq_one_letter_code
_entity_poly.pdbx_strand_id
1 'polypeptide(L)'
;MAIKFGFPFLFQDVDEYIDPVIDNVLEKNVKGAEGRQVIKLGDKEVDYDPNFRLYLNTKLANPKYSPSVFGKAMVINYTVTLKGLEDQLLSVIMAFEKKELEKQREFLIQETSDNKKLLKNLGDSLLRELATSTGNMLDNTELVHTLEETKTKAREVRSSTALFSRHHLRMSTTSPQPHSTISPTPSADITYASPHSTISPTPSADITNA
;
A
#
# COMPACT_ATOMS: atom_id res chain seq x y z
N MET A 1 -15.41 -25.22 -0.72
CA MET A 1 -16.27 -24.43 -1.62
C MET A 1 -15.63 -23.13 -2.05
N ALA A 2 -15.17 -22.26 -1.15
CA ALA A 2 -14.52 -21.00 -1.53
C ALA A 2 -13.32 -21.19 -2.49
N ILE A 3 -12.43 -22.15 -2.22
CA ILE A 3 -11.29 -22.49 -3.08
C ILE A 3 -11.73 -22.92 -4.49
N LYS A 4 -12.82 -23.67 -4.61
CA LYS A 4 -13.34 -24.19 -5.88
C LYS A 4 -13.99 -23.12 -6.75
N PHE A 5 -14.57 -22.10 -6.14
CA PHE A 5 -15.30 -21.03 -6.83
C PHE A 5 -14.52 -19.70 -6.87
N GLY A 6 -13.26 -19.68 -6.43
CA GLY A 6 -12.44 -18.48 -6.44
C GLY A 6 -12.89 -17.38 -5.48
N PHE A 7 -13.74 -17.69 -4.49
CA PHE A 7 -14.24 -16.67 -3.56
C PHE A 7 -13.18 -16.32 -2.51
N PRO A 8 -12.95 -15.02 -2.25
CA PRO A 8 -12.07 -14.61 -1.18
C PRO A 8 -12.59 -15.12 0.16
N PHE A 9 -11.68 -15.58 1.02
CA PHE A 9 -12.01 -16.11 2.34
C PHE A 9 -11.12 -15.46 3.41
N LEU A 10 -11.72 -15.05 4.52
CA LEU A 10 -11.04 -14.42 5.64
C LEU A 10 -11.23 -15.26 6.90
N PHE A 11 -10.14 -15.67 7.53
CA PHE A 11 -10.17 -16.09 8.93
C PHE A 11 -9.96 -14.86 9.81
N GLN A 12 -10.92 -14.63 10.71
CA GLN A 12 -10.84 -13.60 11.73
C GLN A 12 -10.28 -14.20 13.01
N ASP A 13 -9.62 -13.37 13.82
CA ASP A 13 -9.15 -13.71 15.16
C ASP A 13 -8.25 -14.96 15.19
N VAL A 14 -7.32 -15.03 14.24
CA VAL A 14 -6.32 -16.10 14.19
C VAL A 14 -5.28 -15.88 15.29
N ASP A 15 -5.11 -16.89 16.13
CA ASP A 15 -4.09 -16.90 17.17
C ASP A 15 -2.68 -17.14 16.60
N GLU A 16 -1.68 -17.34 17.46
CA GLU A 16 -0.30 -17.67 17.03
C GLU A 16 -0.19 -19.07 16.39
N TYR A 17 -1.16 -19.95 16.67
CA TYR A 17 -1.23 -21.28 16.08
C TYR A 17 -2.07 -21.27 14.81
N ILE A 18 -1.43 -21.61 13.69
CA ILE A 18 -2.08 -21.81 12.40
C ILE A 18 -2.04 -23.31 12.10
N ASP A 19 -3.21 -23.90 11.85
CA ASP A 19 -3.33 -25.33 11.54
C ASP A 19 -2.59 -25.67 10.23
N PRO A 20 -1.63 -26.60 10.23
CA PRO A 20 -0.91 -27.04 9.03
C PRO A 20 -1.81 -27.57 7.90
N VAL A 21 -3.08 -27.90 8.17
CA VAL A 21 -4.06 -28.29 7.15
C VAL A 21 -4.16 -27.24 6.02
N ILE A 22 -3.98 -25.96 6.33
CA ILE A 22 -4.03 -24.88 5.32
C ILE A 22 -2.67 -24.55 4.68
N ASP A 23 -1.58 -25.22 5.05
CA ASP A 23 -0.23 -24.92 4.56
C ASP A 23 -0.14 -24.97 3.03
N ASN A 24 -0.71 -26.01 2.42
CA ASN A 24 -0.72 -26.13 0.95
C ASN A 24 -1.42 -24.94 0.29
N VAL A 25 -2.45 -24.37 0.94
CA VAL A 25 -3.19 -23.20 0.45
C VAL A 25 -2.37 -21.92 0.61
N LEU A 26 -1.66 -21.76 1.73
CA LEU A 26 -0.78 -20.62 1.98
C LEU A 26 0.40 -20.61 1.00
N GLU A 27 1.04 -21.77 0.80
CA GLU A 27 2.16 -21.95 -0.13
C GLU A 27 1.74 -21.96 -1.60
N LYS A 28 0.43 -21.99 -1.89
CA LYS A 28 -0.12 -22.21 -3.23
C LYS A 28 0.49 -23.44 -3.91
N ASN A 29 0.60 -24.54 -3.16
CA ASN A 29 1.08 -25.83 -3.66
C ASN A 29 0.01 -26.52 -4.52
N VAL A 30 -0.26 -25.93 -5.69
CA VAL A 30 -1.25 -26.37 -6.66
C VAL A 30 -0.65 -27.45 -7.55
N LYS A 31 -1.40 -28.52 -7.76
CA LYS A 31 -1.03 -29.65 -8.62
C LYS A 31 -1.99 -29.75 -9.81
N GLY A 32 -1.52 -30.29 -10.92
CA GLY A 32 -2.34 -30.54 -12.11
C GLY A 32 -1.94 -29.72 -13.33
N ALA A 33 -2.54 -30.04 -14.48
CA ALA A 33 -2.32 -29.37 -15.76
C ALA A 33 -3.25 -28.15 -15.92
N GLU A 34 -2.99 -27.30 -16.93
CA GLU A 34 -3.70 -26.02 -17.17
C GLU A 34 -5.23 -26.12 -17.29
N GLY A 35 -5.81 -27.32 -17.47
CA GLY A 35 -7.26 -27.53 -17.50
C GLY A 35 -7.90 -27.99 -16.18
N ARG A 36 -7.11 -28.45 -15.21
CA ARG A 36 -7.61 -28.89 -13.89
C ARG A 36 -6.52 -28.75 -12.84
N GLN A 37 -6.59 -27.64 -12.11
CA GLN A 37 -5.76 -27.38 -10.96
C GLN A 37 -6.45 -27.91 -9.70
N VAL A 38 -5.70 -28.58 -8.83
CA VAL A 38 -6.17 -29.12 -7.56
C VAL A 38 -5.20 -28.76 -6.45
N ILE A 39 -5.72 -28.63 -5.23
CA ILE A 39 -4.93 -28.37 -4.03
C ILE A 39 -5.35 -29.35 -2.94
N LYS A 40 -4.36 -29.83 -2.16
CA LYS A 40 -4.62 -30.76 -1.06
C LYS A 40 -4.92 -29.98 0.22
N LEU A 41 -6.13 -30.14 0.75
CA LEU A 41 -6.57 -29.53 2.01
C LEU A 41 -6.81 -30.66 3.03
N GLY A 42 -5.88 -30.82 3.98
CA GLY A 42 -5.85 -31.98 4.87
C GLY A 42 -5.73 -33.28 4.05
N ASP A 43 -6.71 -34.16 4.17
CA ASP A 43 -6.75 -35.44 3.42
C ASP A 43 -7.56 -35.38 2.12
N LYS A 44 -8.13 -34.21 1.77
CA LYS A 44 -9.01 -34.07 0.61
C LYS A 44 -8.33 -33.27 -0.50
N GLU A 45 -8.51 -33.71 -1.74
CA GLU A 45 -8.17 -32.92 -2.92
C GLU A 45 -9.38 -32.08 -3.34
N VAL A 46 -9.14 -30.80 -3.58
CA VAL A 46 -10.17 -29.82 -3.95
C VAL A 46 -9.74 -29.12 -5.23
N ASP A 47 -10.66 -28.96 -6.18
CA ASP A 47 -10.41 -28.16 -7.38
C ASP A 47 -10.04 -26.72 -6.96
N TYR A 48 -8.97 -26.18 -7.54
CA TYR A 48 -8.40 -24.88 -7.21
C TYR A 48 -8.71 -23.87 -8.31
N ASP A 49 -9.30 -22.73 -7.93
CA ASP A 49 -9.50 -21.59 -8.80
C ASP A 49 -8.39 -20.55 -8.59
N PRO A 50 -7.70 -20.09 -9.67
CA PRO A 50 -6.64 -19.08 -9.57
C PRO A 50 -7.05 -17.73 -8.96
N ASN A 51 -8.34 -17.40 -8.97
CA ASN A 51 -8.85 -16.15 -8.39
C ASN A 51 -9.04 -16.22 -6.87
N PHE A 52 -8.92 -17.42 -6.27
CA PHE A 52 -9.07 -17.60 -4.84
C PHE A 52 -8.04 -16.78 -4.05
N ARG A 53 -8.49 -16.14 -2.97
CA ARG A 53 -7.64 -15.38 -2.03
C ARG A 53 -7.96 -15.77 -0.60
N LEU A 54 -6.91 -16.04 0.18
CA LEU A 54 -7.02 -16.33 1.61
C LEU A 54 -6.43 -15.17 2.42
N TYR A 55 -7.18 -14.71 3.41
CA TYR A 55 -6.78 -13.68 4.35
C TYR A 55 -6.82 -14.26 5.77
N LEU A 56 -5.82 -13.89 6.57
CA LEU A 56 -5.71 -14.23 7.98
C LEU A 56 -5.60 -12.90 8.73
N ASN A 57 -6.52 -12.67 9.66
CA ASN A 57 -6.50 -11.49 10.52
C ASN A 57 -6.29 -11.93 11.97
N THR A 58 -5.56 -11.13 12.74
CA THR A 58 -5.30 -11.35 14.16
C THR A 58 -5.47 -10.05 14.94
N LYS A 59 -6.08 -10.12 16.11
CA LYS A 59 -6.17 -8.98 17.04
C LYS A 59 -4.93 -8.83 17.92
N LEU A 60 -4.01 -9.79 17.84
CA LEU A 60 -2.82 -9.79 18.67
C LEU A 60 -1.92 -8.62 18.27
N ALA A 61 -1.52 -7.83 19.25
CA ALA A 61 -0.64 -6.68 19.10
C ALA A 61 0.74 -7.04 18.52
N ASN A 62 1.26 -8.19 18.95
CA ASN A 62 2.57 -8.69 18.59
C ASN A 62 2.55 -10.23 18.56
N PRO A 63 1.93 -10.83 17.53
CA PRO A 63 1.84 -12.27 17.40
C PRO A 63 3.22 -12.86 17.12
N LYS A 64 3.62 -13.86 17.90
CA LYS A 64 4.91 -14.56 17.74
C LYS A 64 4.76 -15.71 16.74
N TYR A 65 4.62 -15.35 15.47
CA TYR A 65 4.64 -16.36 14.41
C TYR A 65 6.03 -16.97 14.23
N SER A 66 6.07 -18.27 13.91
CA SER A 66 7.33 -18.94 13.56
C SER A 66 7.84 -18.44 12.21
N PRO A 67 9.17 -18.52 11.94
CA PRO A 67 9.74 -18.17 10.63
C PRO A 67 9.09 -18.93 9.46
N SER A 68 8.55 -20.12 9.73
CA SER A 68 7.81 -20.91 8.74
C SER A 68 6.59 -20.14 8.23
N VAL A 69 5.83 -19.47 9.08
CA VAL A 69 4.64 -18.69 8.69
C VAL A 69 5.05 -17.50 7.81
N PHE A 70 6.12 -16.78 8.16
CA PHE A 70 6.64 -15.66 7.37
C PHE A 70 7.16 -16.09 5.99
N GLY A 71 7.58 -17.35 5.83
CA GLY A 71 7.97 -17.91 4.54
C GLY A 71 6.77 -18.29 3.65
N LYS A 72 5.65 -18.69 4.26
CA LYS A 72 4.44 -19.14 3.54
C LYS A 72 3.46 -18.02 3.22
N ALA A 73 3.42 -16.98 4.06
CA ALA A 73 2.47 -15.89 3.94
C ALA A 73 3.18 -14.54 4.10
N MET A 74 2.69 -13.52 3.39
CA MET A 74 3.16 -12.16 3.64
C MET A 74 2.40 -11.57 4.83
N VAL A 75 3.17 -11.06 5.78
CA VAL A 75 2.69 -10.38 6.98
C VAL A 75 2.72 -8.88 6.70
N ILE A 76 1.56 -8.23 6.83
CA ILE A 76 1.47 -6.76 6.84
C ILE A 76 1.22 -6.34 8.29
N ASN A 77 1.91 -5.29 8.72
CA ASN A 77 1.61 -4.66 9.99
C ASN A 77 0.71 -3.45 9.74
N TYR A 78 -0.55 -3.56 10.11
CA TYR A 78 -1.52 -2.46 10.05
C TYR A 78 -1.77 -1.78 11.40
N THR A 79 -0.80 -1.87 12.32
CA THR A 79 -0.90 -1.18 13.60
C THR A 79 -1.06 0.33 13.39
N VAL A 80 -2.12 0.89 13.98
CA VAL A 80 -2.31 2.34 14.03
C VAL A 80 -1.15 2.97 14.79
N THR A 81 -0.44 3.89 14.14
CA THR A 81 0.61 4.66 14.80
C THR A 81 0.00 5.82 15.58
N LEU A 82 0.60 6.21 16.72
CA LEU A 82 0.14 7.34 17.53
C LEU A 82 -0.01 8.60 16.67
N LYS A 83 1.01 8.91 15.87
CA LYS A 83 0.98 10.05 14.94
C LYS A 83 -0.19 9.96 13.95
N GLY A 84 -0.45 8.78 13.37
CA GLY A 84 -1.56 8.59 12.46
C GLY A 84 -2.92 8.83 13.12
N LEU A 85 -3.06 8.42 14.39
CA LEU A 85 -4.26 8.68 15.18
C LEU A 85 -4.39 10.17 15.55
N GLU A 86 -3.30 10.82 15.94
CA GLU A 86 -3.25 12.27 16.19
C GLU A 86 -3.68 13.06 14.94
N ASP A 87 -3.16 12.72 13.77
CA ASP A 87 -3.52 13.35 12.50
C ASP A 87 -5.01 13.17 12.16
N GLN A 88 -5.57 12.00 12.46
CA GLN A 88 -7.01 11.71 12.29
C GLN A 88 -7.86 12.53 13.25
N LEU A 89 -7.52 12.55 14.54
CA LEU A 89 -8.24 13.33 15.55
C LEU A 89 -8.16 14.83 15.27
N LEU A 90 -6.98 15.32 14.87
CA LEU A 90 -6.79 16.70 14.47
C LEU A 90 -7.68 17.07 13.28
N SER A 91 -7.81 16.21 12.27
CA SER A 91 -8.73 16.42 11.14
C SER A 91 -10.18 16.57 11.62
N VAL A 92 -10.63 15.70 12.53
CA VAL A 92 -11.99 15.79 13.10
C VAL A 92 -12.20 17.10 13.85
N ILE A 93 -11.28 17.47 14.75
CA ILE A 93 -11.38 18.73 15.52
C ILE A 93 -11.37 19.94 14.59
N MET A 94 -10.49 19.93 13.58
CA MET A 94 -10.39 21.00 12.60
C MET A 94 -11.65 21.17 11.75
N ALA A 95 -12.35 20.08 11.43
CA ALA A 95 -13.63 20.15 10.73
C ALA A 95 -14.69 20.94 11.53
N PHE A 96 -14.61 20.90 12.86
CA PHE A 96 -15.48 21.68 13.75
C PHE A 96 -14.96 23.10 13.98
N GLU A 97 -13.68 23.29 14.29
CA GLU A 97 -13.14 24.61 14.66
C GLU A 97 -12.91 25.53 13.46
N LYS A 98 -12.43 24.99 12.34
CA LYS A 98 -11.99 25.76 11.16
C LYS A 98 -12.33 25.04 9.86
N LYS A 99 -13.64 24.81 9.66
CA LYS A 99 -14.20 24.10 8.50
C LYS A 99 -13.66 24.54 7.14
N GLU A 100 -13.41 25.83 6.94
CA GLU A 100 -12.91 26.34 5.66
C GLU A 100 -11.46 25.91 5.37
N LEU A 101 -10.61 25.85 6.41
CA LEU A 101 -9.25 25.34 6.27
C LEU A 101 -9.22 23.85 5.99
N GLU A 102 -10.13 23.07 6.60
CA GLU A 102 -10.21 21.63 6.34
C GLU A 102 -10.73 21.34 4.92
N LYS A 103 -11.72 22.09 4.42
CA LYS A 103 -12.13 21.99 3.01
C LYS A 103 -11.00 22.29 2.04
N GLN A 104 -10.20 23.32 2.31
CA GLN A 104 -9.03 23.65 1.48
C GLN A 104 -8.00 22.51 1.51
N ARG A 105 -7.80 21.90 2.68
CA ARG A 105 -6.92 20.72 2.82
C ARG A 105 -7.45 19.54 2.03
N GLU A 106 -8.73 19.20 2.15
CA GLU A 106 -9.36 18.10 1.38
C GLU A 106 -9.24 18.32 -0.12
N PHE A 107 -9.52 19.54 -0.59
CA PHE A 107 -9.34 19.92 -2.00
C PHE A 107 -7.89 19.73 -2.46
N LEU A 108 -6.91 20.21 -1.68
CA LEU A 108 -5.49 20.05 -1.99
C LEU A 108 -5.04 18.58 -2.00
N ILE A 109 -5.59 17.74 -1.11
CA ILE A 109 -5.32 16.30 -1.09
C ILE A 109 -5.83 15.64 -2.37
N GLN A 110 -7.07 15.95 -2.76
CA GLN A 110 -7.70 15.43 -3.97
C GLN A 110 -6.91 15.87 -5.21
N GLU A 111 -6.64 17.17 -5.34
CA GLU A 111 -5.86 17.73 -6.44
C GLU A 111 -4.47 17.10 -6.52
N THR A 112 -3.77 16.94 -5.39
CA THR A 112 -2.45 16.29 -5.34
C THR A 112 -2.52 14.82 -5.76
N SER A 113 -3.58 14.11 -5.38
CA SER A 113 -3.82 12.71 -5.79
C SER A 113 -4.03 12.59 -7.30
N ASP A 114 -4.90 13.44 -7.86
CA ASP A 114 -5.21 13.47 -9.29
C ASP A 114 -3.96 13.85 -10.10
N ASN A 115 -3.21 14.84 -9.63
CA ASN A 115 -1.95 15.27 -10.20
C ASN A 115 -0.89 14.17 -10.19
N LYS A 116 -0.74 13.41 -9.08
CA LYS A 116 0.18 12.25 -9.02
C LYS A 116 -0.24 11.16 -10.01
N LYS A 117 -1.53 10.90 -10.14
CA LYS A 117 -2.07 9.92 -11.10
C LYS A 117 -1.77 10.35 -12.53
N LEU A 118 -1.99 11.62 -12.86
CA LEU A 118 -1.66 12.19 -14.16
C LEU A 118 -0.16 12.05 -14.48
N LEU A 119 0.72 12.38 -13.53
CA LEU A 119 2.17 12.21 -13.71
C LEU A 119 2.56 10.76 -13.98
N LYS A 120 1.96 9.81 -13.27
CA LYS A 120 2.20 8.40 -13.52
C LYS A 120 1.78 8.02 -14.95
N ASN A 121 0.58 8.41 -15.36
CA ASN A 121 0.07 8.11 -16.70
C ASN A 121 0.95 8.73 -17.80
N LEU A 122 1.38 9.98 -17.62
CA LEU A 122 2.28 10.65 -18.55
C LEU A 122 3.65 9.96 -18.60
N GLY A 123 4.19 9.53 -17.45
CA GLY A 123 5.41 8.73 -17.38
C GLY A 123 5.29 7.38 -18.09
N ASP A 124 4.17 6.68 -17.90
CA ASP A 124 3.88 5.40 -18.55
C ASP A 124 3.72 5.57 -20.07
N SER A 125 3.03 6.63 -20.51
CA SER A 125 2.89 7.00 -21.93
C SER A 125 4.25 7.33 -22.56
N LEU A 126 5.08 8.12 -21.87
CA LEU A 126 6.42 8.45 -22.34
C LEU A 126 7.29 7.19 -22.48
N LEU A 127 7.27 6.30 -21.48
CA LEU A 127 8.00 5.02 -21.55
C LEU A 127 7.52 4.17 -22.73
N ARG A 128 6.22 4.14 -22.99
CA ARG A 128 5.65 3.43 -24.14
C ARG A 128 6.10 4.03 -25.46
N GLU A 129 6.06 5.35 -25.60
CA GLU A 129 6.51 6.05 -26.80
C GLU A 129 8.00 5.84 -27.07
N LEU A 130 8.85 5.93 -26.03
CA LEU A 130 10.29 5.64 -26.13
C LEU A 130 10.56 4.19 -26.54
N ALA A 131 9.78 3.23 -26.02
CA ALA A 131 9.93 1.82 -26.37
C ALA A 131 9.44 1.51 -27.81
N THR A 132 8.48 2.28 -28.31
CA THR A 132 7.87 2.07 -29.64
C THR A 132 8.57 2.87 -30.74
N SER A 133 9.27 3.96 -30.40
CA SER A 133 9.94 4.80 -31.39
C SER A 133 11.18 4.11 -31.98
N THR A 134 11.02 3.45 -33.12
CA THR A 134 12.14 3.03 -33.97
C THR A 134 12.44 4.15 -34.98
N GLY A 135 13.42 5.01 -34.68
CA GLY A 135 13.81 6.14 -35.54
C GLY A 135 14.46 7.31 -34.78
N ASN A 136 14.73 8.42 -35.47
CA ASN A 136 15.35 9.62 -34.88
C ASN A 136 14.37 10.31 -33.91
N MET A 137 14.62 10.17 -32.61
CA MET A 137 13.70 10.59 -31.54
C MET A 137 13.45 12.12 -31.48
N LEU A 138 14.34 12.91 -32.10
CA LEU A 138 14.25 14.37 -32.14
C LEU A 138 13.18 14.89 -33.11
N ASP A 139 12.74 14.08 -34.08
CA ASP A 139 11.70 14.46 -35.04
C ASP A 139 10.29 14.09 -34.56
N ASN A 140 10.18 13.37 -33.44
CA ASN A 140 8.89 12.99 -32.86
C ASN A 140 8.31 14.16 -32.06
N THR A 141 7.61 15.04 -32.77
CA THR A 141 6.92 16.21 -32.19
C THR A 141 5.92 15.85 -31.09
N GLU A 142 5.28 14.67 -31.16
CA GLU A 142 4.37 14.18 -30.12
C GLU A 142 5.11 13.86 -28.82
N LEU A 143 6.26 13.18 -28.92
CA LEU A 143 7.12 12.86 -27.76
C LEU A 143 7.60 14.14 -27.05
N VAL A 144 8.01 15.16 -27.83
CA VAL A 144 8.44 16.46 -27.30
C VAL A 144 7.31 17.19 -26.58
N HIS A 145 6.09 17.13 -27.13
CA HIS A 145 4.91 17.71 -26.50
C HIS A 145 4.56 17.00 -25.19
N THR A 146 4.51 15.66 -25.19
CA THR A 146 4.27 14.85 -23.99
C THR A 146 5.31 15.12 -22.91
N LEU A 147 6.59 15.30 -23.27
CA LEU A 147 7.67 15.66 -22.35
C LEU A 147 7.47 17.03 -21.71
N GLU A 148 7.12 18.05 -22.49
CA GLU A 148 6.95 19.41 -21.98
C GLU A 148 5.70 19.54 -21.10
N GLU A 149 4.61 18.85 -21.47
CA GLU A 149 3.42 18.72 -20.61
C GLU A 149 3.74 18.00 -19.29
N THR A 150 4.47 16.88 -19.35
CA THR A 150 4.91 16.12 -18.17
C THR A 150 5.75 16.99 -17.24
N LYS A 151 6.70 17.74 -17.80
CA LYS A 151 7.58 18.63 -17.05
C LYS A 151 6.81 19.78 -16.39
N THR A 152 5.89 20.40 -17.12
CA THR A 152 5.05 21.50 -16.62
C THR A 152 4.16 21.00 -15.49
N LYS A 153 3.46 19.89 -15.69
CA LYS A 153 2.62 19.28 -14.65
C LYS A 153 3.44 18.83 -13.45
N ALA A 154 4.63 18.26 -13.66
CA ALA A 154 5.51 17.83 -12.56
C ALA A 154 5.96 19.00 -11.68
N ARG A 155 6.12 20.19 -12.27
CA ARG A 155 6.43 21.41 -11.53
C ARG A 155 5.24 21.87 -10.69
N GLU A 156 4.03 21.85 -11.26
CA GLU A 156 2.77 22.20 -10.59
C GLU A 156 2.52 21.29 -9.36
N VAL A 157 2.68 19.97 -9.52
CA VAL A 157 2.56 19.00 -8.42
C VAL A 157 3.57 19.28 -7.31
N ARG A 158 4.81 19.60 -7.67
CA ARG A 158 5.88 19.95 -6.71
C ARG A 158 5.51 21.19 -5.90
N SER A 159 4.98 22.23 -6.54
CA SER A 159 4.50 23.42 -5.83
C SER A 159 3.31 23.13 -4.93
N SER A 160 2.29 22.40 -5.41
CA SER A 160 1.10 22.07 -4.61
C SER A 160 1.47 21.21 -3.39
N THR A 161 2.35 20.22 -3.56
CA THR A 161 2.86 19.40 -2.45
C THR A 161 3.63 20.24 -1.42
N ALA A 162 4.42 21.23 -1.85
CA ALA A 162 5.14 22.12 -0.95
C ALA A 162 4.19 23.05 -0.16
N LEU A 163 3.12 23.54 -0.80
CA LEU A 163 2.07 24.32 -0.13
C LEU A 163 1.32 23.47 0.89
N PHE A 164 0.98 22.22 0.55
CA PHE A 164 0.35 21.27 1.46
C PHE A 164 1.21 21.02 2.71
N SER A 165 2.50 20.74 2.56
CA SER A 165 3.42 20.54 3.69
C SER A 165 3.49 21.76 4.60
N ARG A 166 3.48 22.98 4.04
CA ARG A 166 3.44 24.23 4.82
C ARG A 166 2.13 24.40 5.56
N HIS A 167 1.01 24.08 4.92
CA HIS A 167 -0.32 24.15 5.55
C HIS A 167 -0.42 23.14 6.69
N HIS A 168 0.03 21.91 6.48
CA HIS A 168 0.10 20.86 7.50
C HIS A 168 0.93 21.29 8.72
N LEU A 169 2.11 21.87 8.49
CA LEU A 169 2.94 22.39 9.58
C LEU A 169 2.24 23.51 10.36
N ARG A 170 1.61 24.46 9.65
CA ARG A 170 0.86 25.55 10.28
C ARG A 170 -0.36 25.07 11.07
N MET A 171 -1.02 24.00 10.61
CA MET A 171 -2.11 23.36 11.34
C MET A 171 -1.60 22.74 12.65
N SER A 172 -0.49 21.99 12.59
CA SER A 172 0.12 21.37 13.77
C SER A 172 0.59 22.38 14.83
N THR A 173 1.05 23.56 14.43
CA THR A 173 1.49 24.62 15.38
C THR A 173 0.35 25.46 15.96
N THR A 174 -0.86 25.39 15.37
CA THR A 174 -2.03 26.15 15.82
C THR A 174 -2.87 25.36 16.83
N SER A 175 -2.65 24.06 17.00
CA SER A 175 -3.29 23.25 18.03
C SER A 175 -2.72 23.59 19.42
N PRO A 176 -3.55 23.87 20.45
CA PRO A 176 -3.07 23.94 21.82
C PRO A 176 -2.55 22.55 22.24
N GLN A 177 -1.39 22.50 22.91
CA GLN A 177 -0.81 21.27 23.47
C GLN A 177 -1.82 20.60 24.42
N PRO A 178 -2.31 19.36 24.14
CA PRO A 178 -3.13 18.66 25.11
C PRO A 178 -2.22 17.94 26.12
N HIS A 179 -2.35 18.32 27.39
CA HIS A 179 -1.90 17.49 28.50
C HIS A 179 -2.72 16.19 28.52
N SER A 180 -2.11 15.05 28.17
CA SER A 180 -2.25 13.74 28.84
C SER A 180 -1.83 12.61 27.89
N THR A 181 -0.89 11.82 28.39
CA THR A 181 -0.42 10.57 27.80
C THR A 181 -1.59 9.58 27.67
N ILE A 182 -2.09 9.37 26.45
CA ILE A 182 -2.94 8.21 26.15
C ILE A 182 -2.10 7.30 25.25
N SER A 183 -1.57 6.23 25.83
CA SER A 183 -0.82 5.19 25.12
C SER A 183 -1.78 4.37 24.23
N PRO A 184 -1.61 4.36 22.90
CA PRO A 184 -2.42 3.50 22.05
C PRO A 184 -1.90 2.07 22.14
N THR A 185 -2.77 1.13 22.49
CA THR A 185 -2.48 -0.31 22.38
C THR A 185 -2.43 -0.70 20.91
N PRO A 186 -1.33 -1.30 20.42
CA PRO A 186 -1.23 -1.71 19.02
C PRO A 186 -2.10 -2.95 18.75
N SER A 187 -2.80 -2.98 17.62
CA SER A 187 -3.46 -4.18 17.07
C SER A 187 -2.97 -4.31 15.63
N ALA A 188 -2.29 -5.42 15.32
CA ALA A 188 -1.62 -5.62 14.04
C ALA A 188 -2.48 -6.47 13.10
N ASP A 189 -3.12 -5.85 12.11
CA ASP A 189 -3.86 -6.60 11.08
C ASP A 189 -2.98 -6.92 9.87
N ILE A 190 -2.96 -8.19 9.46
CA ILE A 190 -2.28 -8.69 8.27
C ILE A 190 -3.22 -8.62 7.06
N THR A 191 -2.84 -7.83 6.05
CA THR A 191 -3.43 -7.83 4.69
C THR A 191 -2.35 -8.28 3.69
N TYR A 192 -2.67 -8.65 2.44
CA TYR A 192 -1.68 -9.02 1.41
C TYR A 192 -1.71 -8.06 0.22
N ALA A 193 -0.53 -7.81 -0.37
CA ALA A 193 -0.24 -7.16 -1.65
C ALA A 193 0.75 -8.05 -2.44
N SER A 194 0.52 -8.19 -3.75
CA SER A 194 1.16 -9.15 -4.67
C SER A 194 2.70 -9.16 -4.69
N PRO A 195 3.34 -10.32 -4.98
CA PRO A 195 4.79 -10.43 -5.06
C PRO A 195 5.24 -10.24 -6.50
N HIS A 196 5.23 -9.00 -7.01
CA HIS A 196 6.03 -8.64 -8.18
C HIS A 196 6.46 -7.17 -8.11
N SER A 197 7.52 -6.92 -7.35
CA SER A 197 8.43 -5.79 -7.59
C SER A 197 9.77 -6.11 -6.92
N THR A 198 10.75 -6.45 -7.73
CA THR A 198 12.16 -6.55 -7.33
C THR A 198 12.61 -5.19 -6.81
N ILE A 199 12.97 -5.08 -5.53
CA ILE A 199 13.71 -3.94 -5.00
C ILE A 199 15.09 -4.45 -4.61
N SER A 200 16.10 -4.00 -5.35
CA SER A 200 17.52 -4.17 -5.04
C SER A 200 17.89 -3.51 -3.71
N PRO A 201 18.76 -4.09 -2.88
CA PRO A 201 19.20 -3.46 -1.65
C PRO A 201 20.25 -2.38 -1.95
N THR A 202 19.98 -1.13 -1.59
CA THR A 202 21.03 -0.11 -1.40
C THR A 202 21.65 -0.29 -0.01
N PRO A 203 22.99 -0.27 0.13
CA PRO A 203 23.66 -0.45 1.41
C PRO A 203 23.55 0.81 2.28
N SER A 204 23.21 0.61 3.55
CA SER A 204 23.25 1.64 4.59
C SER A 204 24.69 2.06 4.85
N ALA A 205 25.01 3.34 4.65
CA ALA A 205 26.25 3.94 5.13
C ALA A 205 26.09 4.24 6.63
N ASP A 206 26.88 3.53 7.43
CA ASP A 206 27.19 3.87 8.81
C ASP A 206 27.95 5.19 8.84
N ILE A 207 27.43 6.20 9.55
CA ILE A 207 28.21 7.34 10.01
C ILE A 207 27.80 7.62 11.46
N THR A 208 28.55 7.05 12.39
CA THR A 208 28.65 7.60 13.76
C THR A 208 30.11 7.93 14.01
N ASN A 209 30.34 9.19 14.36
CA ASN A 209 31.63 9.81 14.66
C ASN A 209 32.43 9.07 15.74
N ALA A 210 33.74 9.00 15.51
CA ALA A 210 34.78 9.33 16.48
C ALA A 210 35.93 10.02 15.73
#